data_AF-A0A836GHG0-F1
#
_entry.id   AF-A0A836GHG0-F1
#
_cell.length_a   1.000
_cell.length_b   1.000
_cell.length_c   1.000
_cell.angle_alpha   90.00
_cell.angle_beta   90.00
_cell.angle_gamma   90.00
#
_symmetry.space_group_name_H-M   'P 1'
#
loop_
_entity.id
_entity.type
_entity.pdbx_description
1 polymer ?
#
loop_
_entity_poly.entity_id
_entity_poly.type
_entity_poly.pdbx_seq_one_letter_code
_entity_poly.pdbx_strand_id
1 'polypeptide(L)'
;MSAFPSGPIPADLEKSMLEIMRDVGLSTLSKNTLRRRLEVKYKMDFTQHTTELDRLVGKLMTTPEIQRELAKIQREKEDVSARRSKRERSPGSAKKSKGKEVKREKKEKKPDDYPKGALSPYIIFVNENREKVKAKNPEMKNTELLSEMGNLWKQISEAEKSRYQKLADEDKLRYDREMAAYVARGGAVLKRGGKKAKKATKEKDPKAPKRPLTAYFFFASDYRAKHANLPAKQQMSEAGVAWGKMSADEKKPYEELAAKDRKRYETECAARGSKSSHSKAADSASSSSSSSADSSSSDSDESD
;
A
#
# COMPACT_ATOMS: atom_id res chain seq x y z
N MET A 1 -8.71 -43.84 -9.09
CA MET A 1 -9.33 -45.18 -9.09
C MET A 1 -9.29 -45.68 -7.66
N SER A 2 -10.44 -46.01 -7.09
CA SER A 2 -10.59 -46.52 -5.73
C SER A 2 -10.03 -47.94 -5.64
N ALA A 3 -9.33 -48.25 -4.55
CA ALA A 3 -8.64 -49.53 -4.34
C ALA A 3 -9.50 -50.59 -3.61
N PHE A 4 -10.78 -50.31 -3.39
CA PHE A 4 -11.67 -51.11 -2.57
C PHE A 4 -12.90 -51.59 -3.37
N PRO A 5 -13.43 -52.81 -3.08
CA PRO A 5 -14.60 -53.33 -3.77
C PRO A 5 -15.86 -52.51 -3.46
N SER A 6 -16.77 -52.40 -4.45
CA SER A 6 -18.12 -51.87 -4.25
C SER A 6 -19.00 -52.94 -3.61
N GLY A 7 -19.86 -52.56 -2.66
CA GLY A 7 -20.79 -53.48 -2.00
C GLY A 7 -21.97 -52.75 -1.35
N PRO A 8 -22.83 -53.48 -0.63
CA PRO A 8 -24.05 -52.93 -0.03
C PRO A 8 -23.75 -51.91 1.07
N ILE A 9 -24.65 -50.94 1.24
CA ILE A 9 -24.50 -49.88 2.24
C ILE A 9 -24.55 -50.50 3.65
N PRO A 10 -23.54 -50.25 4.52
CA PRO A 10 -23.57 -50.72 5.89
C PRO A 10 -24.72 -50.11 6.70
N ALA A 11 -25.43 -50.93 7.48
CA ALA A 11 -26.57 -50.47 8.29
C ALA A 11 -26.19 -49.43 9.37
N ASP A 12 -24.94 -49.44 9.84
CA ASP A 12 -24.42 -48.49 10.83
C ASP A 12 -23.77 -47.24 10.20
N LEU A 13 -24.02 -46.97 8.91
CA LEU A 13 -23.42 -45.85 8.19
C LEU A 13 -23.74 -44.49 8.84
N GLU A 14 -24.99 -44.28 9.28
CA GLU A 14 -25.41 -43.03 9.95
C GLU A 14 -24.61 -42.77 11.24
N LYS A 15 -24.42 -43.81 12.07
CA LYS A 15 -23.67 -43.72 13.33
C LYS A 15 -22.18 -43.46 13.08
N SER A 16 -21.60 -44.15 12.09
CA SER A 16 -20.22 -43.94 11.69
C SER A 16 -19.97 -42.54 11.12
N MET A 17 -20.94 -41.99 10.39
CA MET A 17 -20.86 -40.61 9.91
C MET A 17 -20.88 -39.61 11.06
N LEU A 18 -21.77 -39.79 12.04
CA LEU A 18 -21.81 -38.94 13.24
C LEU A 18 -20.52 -38.97 14.05
N GLU A 19 -19.93 -40.16 14.23
CA GLU A 19 -18.65 -40.33 14.92
C GLU A 19 -17.52 -39.59 14.18
N ILE A 20 -17.43 -39.73 12.86
CA ILE A 20 -16.43 -39.02 12.04
C ILE A 20 -16.66 -37.50 12.07
N MET A 21 -17.92 -37.05 12.08
CA MET A 21 -18.28 -35.63 12.21
C MET A 21 -17.82 -35.03 13.54
N ARG A 22 -17.84 -35.82 14.62
CA ARG A 22 -17.34 -35.44 15.95
C ARG A 22 -15.82 -35.40 16.01
N ASP A 23 -15.15 -36.42 15.48
CA ASP A 23 -13.68 -36.56 15.56
C ASP A 23 -12.92 -35.55 14.70
N VAL A 24 -13.41 -35.31 13.49
CA VAL A 24 -12.78 -34.36 12.55
C VAL A 24 -13.23 -32.91 12.84
N GLY A 25 -14.42 -32.77 13.44
CA GLY A 25 -15.06 -31.48 13.69
C GLY A 25 -15.67 -30.88 12.43
N LEU A 26 -16.86 -30.30 12.59
CA LEU A 26 -17.68 -29.70 11.53
C LEU A 26 -16.99 -28.55 10.78
N SER A 27 -15.94 -27.96 11.34
CA SER A 27 -15.20 -26.83 10.75
C SER A 27 -14.22 -27.25 9.66
N THR A 28 -13.72 -28.49 9.69
CA THR A 28 -12.74 -29.02 8.72
C THR A 28 -13.30 -30.18 7.87
N LEU A 29 -14.53 -30.59 8.18
CA LEU A 29 -15.20 -31.70 7.50
C LEU A 29 -15.60 -31.33 6.07
N SER A 30 -14.88 -31.89 5.10
CA SER A 30 -15.23 -31.87 3.68
C SER A 30 -15.87 -33.19 3.25
N LYS A 31 -16.73 -33.16 2.22
CA LYS A 31 -17.34 -34.36 1.61
C LYS A 31 -16.28 -35.42 1.25
N ASN A 32 -15.13 -34.98 0.75
CA ASN A 32 -14.02 -35.87 0.40
C ASN A 32 -13.34 -36.50 1.63
N THR A 33 -13.25 -35.75 2.74
CA THR A 33 -12.67 -36.23 4.00
C THR A 33 -13.58 -37.27 4.64
N LEU A 34 -14.89 -36.99 4.69
CA LEU A 34 -15.90 -37.92 5.21
C LEU A 34 -15.91 -39.22 4.40
N ARG A 35 -15.95 -39.11 3.07
CA ARG A 35 -15.91 -40.25 2.16
C ARG A 35 -14.66 -41.10 2.35
N ARG A 36 -13.46 -40.51 2.36
CA ARG A 36 -12.20 -41.25 2.56
C ARG A 36 -12.15 -41.96 3.92
N ARG A 37 -12.68 -41.33 4.98
CA ARG A 37 -12.73 -41.94 6.32
C ARG A 37 -13.69 -43.13 6.37
N LEU A 38 -14.83 -43.03 5.69
CA LEU A 38 -15.77 -44.14 5.54
C LEU A 38 -15.19 -45.28 4.69
N GLU A 39 -14.48 -44.94 3.60
CA GLU A 39 -13.80 -45.93 2.75
C GLU A 39 -12.74 -46.72 3.53
N VAL A 40 -11.98 -46.06 4.40
CA VAL A 40 -11.00 -46.72 5.28
C VAL A 40 -11.68 -47.58 6.36
N LYS A 41 -12.76 -47.09 6.97
CA LYS A 41 -13.48 -47.79 8.05
C LYS A 41 -14.14 -49.07 7.57
N TYR A 42 -14.78 -49.03 6.40
CA TYR A 42 -15.51 -50.16 5.83
C TYR A 42 -14.71 -50.94 4.79
N LYS A 43 -13.51 -50.48 4.39
CA LYS A 43 -12.70 -51.05 3.30
C LYS A 43 -13.51 -51.25 2.02
N MET A 44 -14.40 -50.32 1.74
CA MET A 44 -15.36 -50.34 0.63
C MET A 44 -15.33 -49.01 -0.10
N ASP A 45 -15.55 -49.04 -1.41
CA ASP A 45 -15.67 -47.81 -2.19
C ASP A 45 -17.09 -47.23 -2.10
N PHE A 46 -17.17 -45.93 -1.80
CA PHE A 46 -18.43 -45.19 -1.73
C PHE A 46 -18.67 -44.29 -2.96
N THR A 47 -17.92 -44.46 -4.07
CA THR A 47 -18.18 -43.72 -5.34
C THR A 47 -19.63 -43.80 -5.81
N GLN A 48 -20.23 -44.99 -5.74
CA GLN A 48 -21.58 -45.26 -6.27
C GLN A 48 -22.69 -44.81 -5.31
N HIS A 49 -22.36 -44.62 -4.03
CA HIS A 49 -23.32 -44.28 -2.96
C HIS A 49 -23.23 -42.80 -2.54
N THR A 50 -22.67 -41.94 -3.39
CA THR A 50 -22.46 -40.51 -3.09
C THR A 50 -23.75 -39.74 -2.85
N THR A 51 -24.83 -40.09 -3.53
CA THR A 51 -26.17 -39.50 -3.36
C THR A 51 -26.76 -39.82 -1.99
N GLU A 52 -26.63 -41.07 -1.53
CA GLU A 52 -27.12 -41.48 -0.21
C GLU A 52 -26.27 -40.87 0.90
N LEU A 53 -24.94 -40.79 0.71
CA LEU A 53 -24.07 -40.06 1.63
C LEU A 53 -24.48 -38.59 1.76
N ASP A 54 -24.77 -37.90 0.66
CA ASP A 54 -25.21 -36.49 0.68
C ASP A 54 -26.57 -36.32 1.38
N ARG A 55 -27.50 -37.26 1.17
CA ARG A 55 -28.80 -37.31 1.86
C ARG A 55 -28.64 -37.49 3.36
N LEU A 56 -27.79 -38.44 3.78
CA LEU A 56 -27.50 -38.70 5.19
C LEU A 56 -26.77 -37.52 5.84
N VAL A 57 -25.79 -36.91 5.17
CA VAL A 57 -25.15 -35.67 5.66
C VAL A 57 -26.20 -34.58 5.87
N GLY A 58 -27.12 -34.37 4.93
CA GLY A 58 -28.20 -33.38 5.07
C GLY A 58 -29.09 -33.64 6.30
N LYS A 59 -29.48 -34.91 6.52
CA LYS A 59 -30.25 -35.34 7.69
C LYS A 59 -29.49 -35.07 9.00
N LEU A 60 -28.21 -35.46 9.06
CA LEU A 60 -27.36 -35.29 10.25
C LEU A 60 -27.02 -33.82 10.56
N MET A 61 -26.89 -32.97 9.53
CA MET A 61 -26.69 -31.52 9.70
C MET A 61 -27.91 -30.80 10.28
N THR A 62 -29.09 -31.42 10.19
CA THR A 62 -30.36 -30.90 10.74
C THR A 62 -30.61 -31.41 12.17
N THR A 63 -29.80 -32.36 12.65
CA THR A 63 -29.89 -32.88 14.02
C THR A 63 -29.56 -31.77 15.04
N PRO A 64 -30.33 -31.61 16.13
CA PRO A 64 -30.16 -30.52 17.09
C PRO A 64 -28.77 -30.50 17.75
N GLU A 65 -28.11 -31.65 17.85
CA GLU A 65 -26.74 -31.77 18.38
C GLU A 65 -25.71 -31.09 17.46
N ILE A 66 -25.77 -31.37 16.16
CA ILE A 66 -24.88 -30.76 15.16
C ILE A 66 -25.18 -29.26 15.00
N GLN A 67 -26.45 -28.86 15.08
CA GLN A 67 -26.83 -27.44 15.06
C GLN A 67 -26.27 -26.65 16.26
N ARG A 68 -26.26 -27.25 17.46
CA ARG A 68 -25.63 -26.63 18.65
C ARG A 68 -24.13 -26.47 18.48
N GLU A 69 -23.45 -27.47 17.93
CA GLU A 69 -22.00 -27.39 17.65
C GLU A 69 -21.69 -26.35 16.56
N LEU A 70 -22.51 -26.26 15.50
CA LEU A 70 -22.38 -25.20 14.48
C LEU A 70 -22.59 -23.80 15.08
N ALA A 71 -23.57 -23.63 15.97
CA ALA A 71 -23.81 -22.37 16.66
C ALA A 71 -22.65 -21.99 17.60
N LYS A 72 -22.05 -22.97 18.27
CA LYS A 72 -20.84 -22.77 19.11
C LYS A 72 -19.66 -22.30 18.26
N ILE A 73 -19.43 -22.91 17.10
CA ILE A 73 -18.37 -22.52 16.16
C ILE A 73 -18.62 -21.11 15.60
N GLN A 74 -19.87 -20.74 15.31
CA GLN A 74 -20.21 -19.38 14.86
C GLN A 74 -19.94 -18.34 15.96
N ARG A 75 -20.35 -18.63 17.20
CA ARG A 75 -20.10 -17.75 18.35
C ARG A 75 -18.61 -17.57 18.63
N GLU A 76 -17.82 -18.64 18.54
CA GLU A 76 -16.37 -18.58 18.70
C GLU A 76 -15.70 -17.74 17.59
N LYS A 77 -16.17 -17.86 16.34
CA LYS A 77 -15.70 -17.02 15.23
C LYS A 77 -16.07 -15.55 15.43
N GLU A 78 -17.26 -15.26 15.92
CA GLU A 78 -17.70 -13.90 16.25
C GLU A 78 -16.91 -13.32 17.42
N ASP A 79 -16.64 -14.10 18.46
CA ASP A 79 -15.82 -13.69 19.60
C ASP A 79 -14.36 -13.42 19.20
N VAL A 80 -13.78 -14.25 18.34
CA VAL A 80 -12.43 -14.02 17.77
C VAL A 80 -12.40 -12.76 16.90
N SER A 81 -13.43 -12.54 16.08
CA SER A 81 -13.59 -11.33 15.27
C SER A 81 -13.76 -10.07 16.14
N ALA A 82 -14.57 -10.16 17.20
CA ALA A 82 -14.80 -9.10 18.16
C ALA A 82 -13.52 -8.78 18.95
N ARG A 83 -12.79 -9.79 19.44
CA ARG A 83 -11.48 -9.63 20.11
C ARG A 83 -10.45 -8.97 19.19
N ARG A 84 -10.42 -9.33 17.90
CA ARG A 84 -9.55 -8.70 16.90
C ARG A 84 -9.91 -7.22 16.67
N SER A 85 -11.20 -6.89 16.59
CA SER A 85 -11.67 -5.50 16.47
C SER A 85 -11.42 -4.67 17.74
N LYS A 86 -11.47 -5.28 18.93
CA LYS A 86 -11.20 -4.63 20.22
C LYS A 86 -9.70 -4.37 20.43
N ARG A 87 -8.83 -5.28 19.97
CA ARG A 87 -7.37 -5.11 19.94
C ARG A 87 -6.90 -4.01 18.99
N GLU A 88 -7.66 -3.74 17.92
CA GLU A 88 -7.45 -2.57 17.03
C GLU A 88 -7.93 -1.24 17.67
N ARG A 89 -8.77 -1.30 18.73
CA ARG A 89 -9.39 -0.15 19.39
C ARG A 89 -8.79 0.20 20.77
N SER A 90 -7.80 -0.54 21.27
CA SER A 90 -7.14 -0.22 22.54
C SER A 90 -6.31 1.08 22.44
N PRO A 91 -6.44 2.03 23.39
CA PRO A 91 -5.75 3.32 23.36
C PRO A 91 -4.35 3.16 23.95
N GLY A 92 -3.43 2.59 23.16
CA GLY A 92 -2.09 2.24 23.62
C GLY A 92 -0.98 2.61 22.64
N SER A 93 -1.11 3.73 21.91
CA SER A 93 0.03 4.44 21.31
C SER A 93 -0.43 5.80 20.77
N ALA A 94 -0.82 6.68 21.69
CA ALA A 94 -0.95 8.11 21.39
C ALA A 94 0.44 8.77 21.47
N LYS A 95 1.32 8.46 20.51
CA LYS A 95 2.48 9.32 20.20
C LYS A 95 2.48 9.67 18.71
N LYS A 96 1.80 10.79 18.44
CA LYS A 96 2.08 11.77 17.38
C LYS A 96 2.41 11.20 15.99
N SER A 97 1.37 10.96 15.20
CA SER A 97 1.42 11.39 13.79
C SER A 97 0.06 11.98 13.41
N LYS A 98 0.00 13.31 13.25
CA LYS A 98 -1.03 13.98 12.45
C LYS A 98 -0.77 13.61 10.98
N GLY A 99 -1.05 12.36 10.63
CA GLY A 99 -1.10 11.88 9.27
C GLY A 99 -2.48 12.18 8.72
N LYS A 100 -2.56 13.16 7.82
CA LYS A 100 -3.70 13.46 6.97
C LYS A 100 -4.33 12.15 6.50
N GLU A 101 -5.59 11.90 6.86
CA GLU A 101 -6.38 10.78 6.36
C GLU A 101 -6.64 11.01 4.86
N VAL A 102 -5.65 10.66 4.03
CA VAL A 102 -5.85 10.58 2.59
C VAL A 102 -6.66 9.31 2.38
N LYS A 103 -7.99 9.46 2.38
CA LYS A 103 -8.92 8.48 1.82
C LYS A 103 -8.31 8.03 0.50
N ARG A 104 -7.74 6.81 0.45
CA ARG A 104 -7.19 6.24 -0.77
C ARG A 104 -8.36 6.08 -1.72
N GLU A 105 -8.53 7.04 -2.62
CA GLU A 105 -9.50 6.93 -3.70
C GLU A 105 -9.26 5.59 -4.40
N LYS A 106 -10.31 4.78 -4.45
CA LYS A 106 -10.32 3.48 -5.10
C LYS A 106 -9.92 3.72 -6.54
N LYS A 107 -8.73 3.24 -6.94
CA LYS A 107 -8.28 3.32 -8.33
C LYS A 107 -9.39 2.77 -9.21
N GLU A 108 -9.73 3.48 -10.28
CA GLU A 108 -10.63 2.97 -11.32
C GLU A 108 -10.16 1.57 -11.70
N LYS A 109 -11.07 0.59 -11.53
CA LYS A 109 -10.80 -0.78 -11.91
C LYS A 109 -10.73 -0.78 -13.43
N LYS A 110 -9.65 -1.33 -13.99
CA LYS A 110 -9.55 -1.53 -15.43
C LYS A 110 -10.70 -2.46 -15.86
N PRO A 111 -11.35 -2.19 -17.01
CA PRO A 111 -12.30 -3.13 -17.61
C PRO A 111 -11.67 -4.51 -17.76
N ASP A 112 -12.50 -5.55 -17.75
CA ASP A 112 -12.03 -6.94 -17.86
C ASP A 112 -11.33 -7.22 -19.19
N ASP A 113 -11.78 -6.57 -20.28
CA ASP A 113 -11.16 -6.64 -21.62
C ASP A 113 -9.88 -5.79 -21.75
N TYR A 114 -9.41 -5.12 -20.69
CA TYR A 114 -8.18 -4.32 -20.76
C TYR A 114 -6.94 -5.23 -20.87
N PRO A 115 -6.09 -5.09 -21.91
CA PRO A 115 -4.92 -5.94 -22.10
C PRO A 115 -3.99 -5.96 -20.87
N LYS A 116 -3.58 -7.16 -20.47
CA LYS A 116 -2.66 -7.33 -19.34
C LYS A 116 -1.29 -6.76 -19.71
N GLY A 117 -0.75 -5.94 -18.81
CA GLY A 117 0.53 -5.25 -19.03
C GLY A 117 1.68 -6.21 -19.34
N ALA A 118 2.65 -5.71 -20.11
CA ALA A 118 3.86 -6.46 -20.43
C ALA A 118 4.57 -6.97 -19.17
N LEU A 119 5.01 -8.23 -19.20
CA LEU A 119 5.75 -8.90 -18.15
C LEU A 119 7.22 -8.46 -18.19
N SER A 120 7.78 -8.21 -17.00
CA SER A 120 9.21 -7.93 -16.84
C SER A 120 10.02 -9.23 -16.89
N PRO A 121 11.31 -9.21 -17.27
CA PRO A 121 12.17 -10.40 -17.31
C PRO A 121 12.13 -11.19 -16.00
N TYR A 122 12.13 -10.49 -14.85
CA TYR A 122 12.02 -11.10 -13.54
C TYR A 122 10.68 -11.81 -13.32
N ILE A 123 9.57 -11.26 -13.81
CA ILE A 123 8.24 -11.86 -13.64
C ILE A 123 8.12 -13.13 -14.48
N ILE A 124 8.69 -13.15 -15.69
CA ILE A 124 8.76 -14.35 -16.53
C ILE A 124 9.57 -15.43 -15.81
N PHE A 125 10.74 -15.08 -15.28
CA PHE A 125 11.56 -15.98 -14.46
C PHE A 125 10.82 -16.54 -13.23
N VAL A 126 10.11 -15.68 -12.48
CA VAL A 126 9.33 -16.11 -11.33
C VAL A 126 8.21 -17.06 -11.76
N ASN A 127 7.51 -16.79 -12.85
CA ASN A 127 6.42 -17.66 -13.31
C ASN A 127 6.93 -19.07 -13.65
N GLU A 128 8.05 -19.18 -14.35
CA GLU A 128 8.64 -20.47 -14.73
C GLU A 128 9.22 -21.26 -13.55
N ASN A 129 9.77 -20.56 -12.54
CA ASN A 129 10.48 -21.21 -11.43
C ASN A 129 9.65 -21.33 -10.15
N ARG A 130 8.56 -20.57 -10.02
CA ARG A 130 7.69 -20.60 -8.84
C ARG A 130 7.10 -21.98 -8.60
N GLU A 131 6.66 -22.68 -9.64
CA GLU A 131 6.11 -24.03 -9.50
C GLU A 131 7.18 -25.04 -9.09
N LYS A 132 8.39 -24.93 -9.66
CA LYS A 132 9.53 -25.79 -9.31
C LYS A 132 9.93 -25.62 -7.85
N VAL A 133 9.95 -24.39 -7.34
CA VAL A 133 10.33 -24.11 -5.96
C VAL A 133 9.19 -24.42 -4.99
N LYS A 134 7.94 -24.22 -5.39
CA LYS A 134 6.79 -24.66 -4.60
C LYS A 134 6.69 -26.18 -4.50
N ALA A 135 7.07 -26.91 -5.56
CA ALA A 135 7.11 -28.37 -5.53
C ALA A 135 8.21 -28.90 -4.58
N LYS A 136 9.37 -28.23 -4.53
CA LYS A 136 10.44 -28.56 -3.59
C LYS A 136 10.11 -28.15 -2.15
N ASN A 137 9.35 -27.06 -1.99
CA ASN A 137 8.99 -26.48 -0.70
C ASN A 137 7.46 -26.26 -0.60
N PRO A 138 6.65 -27.33 -0.52
CA PRO A 138 5.18 -27.22 -0.56
C PRO A 138 4.58 -26.59 0.70
N GLU A 139 5.30 -26.65 1.83
CA GLU A 139 4.91 -26.08 3.13
C GLU A 139 5.27 -24.58 3.26
N MET A 140 6.18 -24.07 2.41
CA MET A 140 6.65 -22.68 2.51
C MET A 140 5.61 -21.68 2.05
N LYS A 141 5.61 -20.52 2.72
CA LYS A 141 4.68 -19.45 2.40
C LYS A 141 5.07 -18.79 1.09
N ASN A 142 4.10 -18.43 0.26
CA ASN A 142 4.35 -17.72 -1.01
C ASN A 142 5.22 -16.47 -0.87
N THR A 143 5.20 -15.80 0.29
CA THR A 143 6.04 -14.64 0.60
C THR A 143 7.52 -14.99 0.72
N GLU A 144 7.84 -16.12 1.34
CA GLU A 144 9.21 -16.62 1.49
C GLU A 144 9.72 -17.14 0.16
N LEU A 145 8.89 -17.89 -0.56
CA LEU A 145 9.19 -18.36 -1.92
C LEU A 145 9.56 -17.19 -2.85
N LEU A 146 8.77 -16.11 -2.85
CA LEU A 146 9.06 -14.95 -3.71
C LEU A 146 10.33 -14.21 -3.27
N SER A 147 10.67 -14.24 -1.99
CA SER A 147 11.95 -13.72 -1.47
C SER A 147 13.13 -14.54 -1.97
N GLU A 148 13.03 -15.87 -1.92
CA GLU A 148 14.04 -16.79 -2.48
C GLU A 148 14.20 -16.60 -4.00
N MET A 149 13.11 -16.43 -4.74
CA MET A 149 13.18 -16.14 -6.18
C MET A 149 13.90 -14.83 -6.47
N GLY A 150 13.70 -13.81 -5.62
CA GLY A 150 14.40 -12.54 -5.73
C GLY A 150 15.91 -12.68 -5.50
N ASN A 151 16.33 -13.58 -4.61
CA ASN A 151 17.74 -13.89 -4.38
C ASN A 151 18.34 -14.69 -5.54
N LEU A 152 17.63 -15.70 -6.04
CA LEU A 152 18.04 -16.47 -7.21
C LEU A 152 18.21 -15.57 -8.44
N TRP A 153 17.27 -14.66 -8.70
CA TRP A 153 17.38 -13.70 -9.81
C TRP A 153 18.63 -12.82 -9.75
N LYS A 154 19.12 -12.48 -8.55
CA LYS A 154 20.37 -11.73 -8.41
C LYS A 154 21.58 -12.60 -8.76
N GLN A 155 21.51 -13.90 -8.45
CA GLN A 155 22.58 -14.87 -8.65
C GLN A 155 22.61 -15.50 -10.05
N ILE A 156 21.53 -15.41 -10.83
CA ILE A 156 21.54 -16.01 -12.18
C ILE A 156 22.58 -15.34 -13.08
N SER A 157 23.07 -16.11 -14.04
CA SER A 157 24.06 -15.66 -15.01
C SER A 157 23.50 -14.59 -15.95
N GLU A 158 24.37 -13.74 -16.50
CA GLU A 158 23.95 -12.73 -17.48
C GLU A 158 23.39 -13.35 -18.76
N ALA A 159 23.87 -14.55 -19.13
CA ALA A 159 23.33 -15.31 -20.27
C ALA A 159 21.86 -15.70 -20.05
N GLU A 160 21.51 -16.13 -18.84
CA GLU A 160 20.12 -16.45 -18.50
C GLU A 160 19.27 -15.18 -18.38
N LYS A 161 19.79 -14.09 -17.79
CA LYS A 161 19.12 -12.78 -17.78
C LYS A 161 18.80 -12.31 -19.19
N SER A 162 19.75 -12.45 -20.12
CA SER A 162 19.58 -12.10 -21.53
C SER A 162 18.45 -12.91 -22.19
N ARG A 163 18.33 -14.21 -21.90
CA ARG A 163 17.20 -15.02 -22.37
C ARG A 163 15.85 -14.48 -21.88
N TYR A 164 15.74 -14.16 -20.59
CA TYR A 164 14.49 -13.58 -20.04
C TYR A 164 14.25 -12.15 -20.53
N GLN A 165 15.29 -11.41 -20.87
CA GLN A 165 15.18 -10.09 -21.48
C GLN A 165 14.52 -10.19 -22.87
N LYS A 166 14.97 -11.13 -23.70
CA LYS A 166 14.35 -11.39 -25.02
C LYS A 166 12.88 -11.79 -24.88
N LEU A 167 12.56 -12.68 -23.95
CA LEU A 167 11.17 -13.08 -23.67
C LEU A 167 10.31 -11.89 -23.20
N ALA A 168 10.88 -10.97 -22.41
CA ALA A 168 10.19 -9.77 -21.99
C ALA A 168 9.98 -8.77 -23.13
N ASP A 169 10.93 -8.67 -24.05
CA ASP A 169 10.81 -7.83 -25.25
C ASP A 169 9.73 -8.39 -26.19
N GLU A 170 9.64 -9.72 -26.33
CA GLU A 170 8.55 -10.40 -27.05
C GLU A 170 7.19 -10.17 -26.37
N ASP A 171 7.09 -10.30 -25.05
CA ASP A 171 5.84 -10.05 -24.32
C ASP A 171 5.41 -8.57 -24.40
N LYS A 172 6.38 -7.65 -24.47
CA LYS A 172 6.12 -6.24 -24.74
C LYS A 172 5.50 -6.05 -26.13
N LEU A 173 6.01 -6.72 -27.16
CA LEU A 173 5.40 -6.69 -28.50
C LEU A 173 3.99 -7.27 -28.51
N ARG A 174 3.74 -8.36 -27.78
CA ARG A 174 2.38 -8.91 -27.57
C ARG A 174 1.47 -7.86 -26.94
N TYR A 175 1.89 -7.24 -25.84
CA TYR A 175 1.10 -6.20 -25.17
C TYR A 175 0.80 -5.03 -26.09
N ASP A 176 1.78 -4.57 -26.88
CA ASP A 176 1.61 -3.45 -27.79
C ASP A 176 0.59 -3.78 -28.90
N ARG A 177 0.62 -5.01 -29.44
CA ARG A 177 -0.38 -5.49 -30.41
C ARG A 177 -1.78 -5.61 -29.81
N GLU A 178 -1.91 -6.21 -28.62
CA GLU A 178 -3.19 -6.32 -27.93
C GLU A 178 -3.76 -4.96 -27.53
N MET A 179 -2.90 -4.03 -27.10
CA MET A 179 -3.29 -2.66 -26.78
C MET A 179 -3.75 -1.91 -28.02
N ALA A 180 -3.05 -2.05 -29.15
CA ALA A 180 -3.47 -1.47 -30.42
C ALA A 180 -4.85 -2.02 -30.84
N ALA A 181 -5.07 -3.33 -30.71
CA ALA A 181 -6.36 -3.95 -31.00
C ALA A 181 -7.47 -3.47 -30.04
N TYR A 182 -7.17 -3.34 -28.75
CA TYR A 182 -8.11 -2.83 -27.74
C TYR A 182 -8.51 -1.38 -28.03
N VAL A 183 -7.55 -0.53 -28.38
CA VAL A 183 -7.81 0.86 -28.78
C VAL A 183 -8.61 0.93 -30.07
N ALA A 184 -8.31 0.08 -31.05
CA ALA A 184 -9.07 0.00 -32.30
C ALA A 184 -10.54 -0.43 -32.07
N ARG A 185 -10.82 -1.24 -31.04
CA ARG A 185 -12.19 -1.60 -30.61
C ARG A 185 -12.90 -0.51 -29.79
N GLY A 186 -12.31 0.68 -29.66
CA GLY A 186 -12.88 1.81 -28.90
C GLY A 186 -12.49 1.81 -27.42
N GLY A 187 -11.53 0.98 -27.00
CA GLY A 187 -11.00 0.96 -25.65
C GLY A 187 -10.10 2.17 -25.34
N ALA A 188 -10.28 2.79 -24.18
CA ALA A 188 -9.41 3.91 -23.75
C ALA A 188 -8.18 3.40 -22.99
N VAL A 189 -6.99 3.91 -23.32
CA VAL A 189 -5.75 3.58 -22.60
C VAL A 189 -5.77 4.21 -21.21
N LEU A 190 -6.01 3.40 -20.19
CA LEU A 190 -5.99 3.83 -18.79
C LEU A 190 -4.55 4.01 -18.31
N LYS A 191 -4.11 5.27 -18.17
CA LYS A 191 -2.81 5.59 -17.58
C LYS A 191 -2.77 5.13 -16.13
N ARG A 192 -1.83 4.23 -15.79
CA ARG A 192 -1.63 3.75 -14.41
C ARG A 192 -1.47 4.95 -13.49
N GLY A 193 -2.49 5.21 -12.65
CA GLY A 193 -2.57 6.36 -11.76
C GLY A 193 -1.27 6.56 -10.96
N GLY A 194 -0.43 7.48 -11.43
CA GLY A 194 0.69 7.98 -10.67
C GLY A 194 0.13 8.70 -9.46
N LYS A 195 0.58 8.32 -8.26
CA LYS A 195 0.21 8.98 -6.99
C LYS A 195 0.41 10.51 -6.98
N LYS A 196 1.03 11.10 -8.02
CA LYS A 196 1.25 12.54 -8.17
C LYS A 196 0.28 13.27 -9.11
N ALA A 197 -0.58 12.57 -9.85
CA ALA A 197 -1.46 13.22 -10.84
C ALA A 197 -2.76 13.81 -10.25
N LYS A 198 -3.24 13.36 -9.09
CA LYS A 198 -4.43 13.95 -8.41
C LYS A 198 -4.12 15.03 -7.37
N LYS A 199 -2.88 15.51 -7.30
CA LYS A 199 -2.56 16.83 -6.71
C LYS A 199 -2.19 17.85 -7.80
N ALA A 200 -2.61 17.59 -9.04
CA ALA A 200 -2.71 18.59 -10.07
C ALA A 200 -4.21 18.92 -10.23
N THR A 201 -4.50 20.21 -10.20
CA THR A 201 -5.73 20.85 -10.67
C THR A 201 -7.04 20.47 -9.94
N LYS A 202 -7.21 20.95 -8.71
CA LYS A 202 -8.33 21.91 -8.57
C LYS A 202 -7.97 23.02 -9.54
N GLU A 203 -8.79 23.28 -10.54
CA GLU A 203 -8.69 24.45 -11.40
C GLU A 203 -8.37 25.64 -10.49
N LYS A 204 -7.08 26.00 -10.43
CA LYS A 204 -6.70 27.24 -9.78
C LYS A 204 -7.13 28.23 -10.83
N ASP A 205 -8.12 29.07 -10.49
CA ASP A 205 -8.59 30.11 -11.40
C ASP A 205 -7.35 30.71 -12.09
N PRO A 206 -7.32 30.80 -13.43
CA PRO A 206 -6.20 31.42 -14.14
C PRO A 206 -5.89 32.84 -13.64
N LYS A 207 -6.87 33.48 -12.99
CA LYS A 207 -6.82 34.81 -12.38
C LYS A 207 -6.61 34.79 -10.85
N ALA A 208 -6.29 33.65 -10.24
CA ALA A 208 -5.97 33.58 -8.82
C ALA A 208 -4.64 34.28 -8.52
N PRO A 209 -4.60 35.21 -7.55
CA PRO A 209 -3.37 35.86 -7.11
C PRO A 209 -2.30 34.81 -6.79
N LYS A 210 -1.13 34.95 -7.41
CA LYS A 210 0.02 34.09 -7.09
C LYS A 210 0.45 34.41 -5.66
N ARG A 211 0.72 33.37 -4.87
CA ARG A 211 1.21 33.48 -3.48
C ARG A 211 2.36 34.49 -3.41
N PRO A 212 2.47 35.24 -2.30
CA PRO A 212 3.52 36.23 -2.16
C PRO A 212 4.87 35.52 -2.10
N LEU A 213 5.86 36.07 -2.79
CA LEU A 213 7.25 35.63 -2.75
C LEU A 213 7.87 36.04 -1.41
N THR A 214 8.68 35.16 -0.85
CA THR A 214 9.45 35.45 0.36
C THR A 214 10.78 36.12 -0.01
N ALA A 215 11.45 36.73 0.98
CA ALA A 215 12.73 37.42 0.77
C ALA A 215 13.78 36.51 0.10
N TYR A 216 13.83 35.24 0.50
CA TYR A 216 14.67 34.22 -0.14
C TYR A 216 14.36 34.02 -1.63
N PHE A 217 13.09 34.05 -2.06
CA PHE A 217 12.75 33.85 -3.47
C PHE A 217 13.16 35.03 -4.35
N PHE A 218 13.14 36.26 -3.82
CA PHE A 218 13.71 37.43 -4.50
C PHE A 218 15.23 37.28 -4.62
N PHE A 219 15.91 36.96 -3.52
CA PHE A 219 17.34 36.69 -3.56
C PHE A 219 17.72 35.55 -4.51
N ALA A 220 16.99 34.43 -4.48
CA ALA A 220 17.25 33.29 -5.34
C ALA A 220 16.97 33.62 -6.82
N SER A 221 16.11 34.58 -7.12
CA SER A 221 15.92 35.10 -8.48
C SER A 221 17.15 35.87 -8.94
N ASP A 222 17.64 36.80 -8.10
CA ASP A 222 18.83 37.60 -8.40
C ASP A 222 20.10 36.74 -8.46
N TYR A 223 20.19 35.73 -7.60
CA TYR A 223 21.29 34.77 -7.60
C TYR A 223 21.32 33.93 -8.89
N ARG A 224 20.16 33.46 -9.36
CA ARG A 224 20.09 32.74 -10.66
C ARG A 224 20.45 33.65 -11.83
N ALA A 225 20.04 34.92 -11.80
CA ALA A 225 20.40 35.90 -12.83
C ALA A 225 21.91 36.16 -12.86
N LYS A 226 22.55 36.28 -11.69
CA LYS A 226 24.00 36.45 -11.54
C LYS A 226 24.81 35.20 -11.87
N HIS A 227 24.22 34.02 -11.68
CA HIS A 227 24.87 32.72 -11.89
C HIS A 227 24.25 31.92 -13.05
N ALA A 228 23.82 32.60 -14.13
CA ALA A 228 23.12 32.00 -15.26
C ALA A 228 23.91 30.86 -15.97
N ASN A 229 25.24 30.85 -15.81
CA ASN A 229 26.14 29.86 -16.41
C ASN A 229 26.19 28.51 -15.66
N LEU A 230 25.69 28.46 -14.41
CA LEU A 230 25.67 27.22 -13.62
C LEU A 230 24.40 26.40 -13.91
N PRO A 231 24.42 25.07 -13.79
CA PRO A 231 23.21 24.27 -13.91
C PRO A 231 22.23 24.61 -12.77
N ALA A 232 20.93 24.72 -13.09
CA ALA A 232 19.88 25.18 -12.16
C ALA A 232 19.85 24.46 -10.79
N LYS A 233 20.29 23.19 -10.74
CA LYS A 233 20.39 22.41 -9.51
C LYS A 233 21.51 22.93 -8.58
N GLN A 234 22.65 23.33 -9.14
CA GLN A 234 23.75 23.93 -8.38
C GLN A 234 23.41 25.36 -7.96
N GLN A 235 22.83 26.16 -8.86
CA GLN A 235 22.36 27.52 -8.54
C GLN A 235 21.41 27.54 -7.33
N MET A 236 20.45 26.61 -7.26
CA MET A 236 19.52 26.54 -6.12
C MET A 236 20.23 26.14 -4.82
N SER A 237 21.17 25.20 -4.88
CA SER A 237 21.92 24.74 -3.71
C SER A 237 22.81 25.85 -3.16
N GLU A 238 23.55 26.53 -4.04
CA GLU A 238 24.46 27.61 -3.68
C GLU A 238 23.71 28.86 -3.21
N ALA A 239 22.56 29.19 -3.83
CA ALA A 239 21.68 30.25 -3.34
C ALA A 239 21.20 29.98 -1.90
N GLY A 240 20.88 28.73 -1.56
CA GLY A 240 20.48 28.37 -0.20
C GLY A 240 21.60 28.59 0.82
N VAL A 241 22.82 28.21 0.47
CA VAL A 241 24.01 28.41 1.32
C VAL A 241 24.35 29.90 1.44
N ALA A 242 24.34 30.64 0.33
CA ALA A 242 24.61 32.07 0.31
C ALA A 242 23.60 32.85 1.17
N TRP A 243 22.30 32.56 1.03
CA TRP A 243 21.26 33.16 1.86
C TRP A 243 21.44 32.84 3.35
N GLY A 244 21.88 31.61 3.69
CA GLY A 244 22.21 31.25 5.06
C GLY A 244 23.36 32.07 5.65
N LYS A 245 24.35 32.41 4.83
CA LYS A 245 25.54 33.18 5.22
C LYS A 245 25.34 34.70 5.24
N MET A 246 24.35 35.24 4.51
CA MET A 246 24.12 36.68 4.48
C MET A 246 23.68 37.24 5.83
N SER A 247 24.15 38.45 6.14
CA SER A 247 23.80 39.17 7.37
C SER A 247 22.36 39.71 7.32
N ALA A 248 21.83 40.15 8.46
CA ALA A 248 20.50 40.77 8.49
C ALA A 248 20.45 42.02 7.59
N ASP A 249 21.53 42.80 7.52
CA ASP A 249 21.59 44.02 6.72
C ASP A 249 21.54 43.75 5.21
N GLU A 250 22.18 42.67 4.75
CA GLU A 250 22.13 42.25 3.35
C GLU A 250 20.77 41.64 2.97
N LYS A 251 20.04 41.12 3.97
CA LYS A 251 18.68 40.56 3.81
C LYS A 251 17.60 41.64 3.83
N LYS A 252 17.80 42.76 4.53
CA LYS A 252 16.87 43.90 4.61
C LYS A 252 16.24 44.32 3.28
N PRO A 253 17.01 44.57 2.19
CA PRO A 253 16.39 44.97 0.92
C PRO A 253 15.45 43.88 0.37
N TYR A 254 15.80 42.60 0.52
CA TYR A 254 14.95 41.49 0.09
C TYR A 254 13.72 41.30 0.98
N GLU A 255 13.83 41.60 2.28
CA GLU A 255 12.71 41.60 3.22
C GLU A 255 11.70 42.71 2.93
N GLU A 256 12.17 43.90 2.54
CA GLU A 256 11.32 44.99 2.07
C GLU A 256 10.60 44.63 0.76
N LEU A 257 11.29 44.01 -0.20
CA LEU A 257 10.67 43.51 -1.43
C LEU A 257 9.60 42.45 -1.12
N ALA A 258 9.88 41.53 -0.19
CA ALA A 258 8.91 40.55 0.27
C ALA A 258 7.72 41.19 1.01
N ALA A 259 7.94 42.27 1.77
CA ALA A 259 6.88 43.03 2.40
C ALA A 259 5.98 43.74 1.37
N LYS A 260 6.57 44.32 0.31
CA LYS A 260 5.84 44.90 -0.82
C LYS A 260 5.01 43.83 -1.55
N ASP A 261 5.57 42.65 -1.80
CA ASP A 261 4.85 41.57 -2.49
C ASP A 261 3.75 40.93 -1.62
N ARG A 262 3.94 40.89 -0.29
CA ARG A 262 2.86 40.56 0.66
C ARG A 262 1.70 41.54 0.56
N LYS A 263 1.97 42.84 0.55
CA LYS A 263 0.94 43.87 0.38
C LYS A 263 0.22 43.77 -0.99
N ARG A 264 0.97 43.49 -2.07
CA ARG A 264 0.40 43.19 -3.40
C ARG A 264 -0.57 42.01 -3.34
N TYR A 265 -0.17 40.92 -2.71
CA TYR A 265 -1.01 39.73 -2.57
C TYR A 265 -2.22 39.97 -1.68
N GLU A 266 -2.08 40.72 -0.58
CA GLU A 266 -3.19 41.07 0.32
C GLU A 266 -4.24 41.93 -0.39
N THR A 267 -3.81 42.94 -1.13
CA THR A 267 -4.70 43.79 -1.93
C THR A 267 -5.39 43.00 -3.06
N GLU A 268 -4.65 42.15 -3.78
CA GLU A 268 -5.21 41.24 -4.80
C GLU A 268 -6.20 40.21 -4.23
N CYS A 269 -5.94 39.69 -3.02
CA CYS A 269 -6.84 38.78 -2.32
C CYS A 269 -8.10 39.50 -1.82
N ALA A 270 -7.95 40.69 -1.23
CA ALA A 270 -9.04 41.51 -0.72
C ALA A 270 -9.98 41.95 -1.85
N ALA A 271 -9.43 42.42 -2.98
CA ALA A 271 -10.21 42.81 -4.15
C ALA A 271 -11.04 41.65 -4.76
N ARG A 272 -10.65 40.40 -4.52
CA ARG A 272 -11.37 39.20 -5.00
C ARG A 272 -12.25 38.53 -3.97
N GLY A 273 -12.37 39.08 -2.75
CA GLY A 273 -13.10 38.44 -1.65
C GLY A 273 -12.52 37.07 -1.23
N SER A 274 -11.25 36.82 -1.57
CA SER A 274 -10.57 35.56 -1.28
C SER A 274 -9.85 35.66 0.06
N LYS A 275 -10.16 34.75 1.00
CA LYS A 275 -9.50 34.72 2.32
C LYS A 275 -8.00 34.43 2.13
N SER A 276 -7.16 35.42 2.44
CA SER A 276 -5.70 35.25 2.50
C SER A 276 -5.36 34.16 3.52
N SER A 277 -4.79 33.06 3.05
CA SER A 277 -4.28 31.98 3.91
C SER A 277 -2.92 32.29 4.55
N HIS A 278 -2.37 33.51 4.35
CA HIS A 278 -1.02 33.90 4.79
C HIS A 278 -0.98 34.81 6.03
N SER A 279 -2.11 35.17 6.63
CA SER A 279 -2.13 36.06 7.81
C SER A 279 -1.70 35.41 9.13
N LYS A 280 -1.40 34.10 9.17
CA LYS A 280 -1.14 33.37 10.44
C LYS A 280 0.32 33.23 10.87
N ALA A 281 1.28 33.84 10.16
CA ALA A 281 2.71 33.65 10.41
C ALA A 281 3.47 34.88 10.94
N ALA A 282 2.77 35.98 11.25
CA ALA A 282 3.41 37.22 11.70
C ALA A 282 3.68 37.27 13.22
N ASP A 283 2.88 36.58 14.05
CA ASP A 283 2.97 36.70 15.52
C ASP A 283 4.03 35.81 16.20
N SER A 284 4.67 34.87 15.49
CA SER A 284 5.59 33.89 16.13
C SER A 284 7.08 34.20 15.95
N ALA A 285 7.45 35.35 15.38
CA ALA A 285 8.86 35.69 15.11
C ALA A 285 9.43 36.79 16.02
N SER A 286 8.64 37.32 16.97
CA SER A 286 9.07 38.43 17.85
C SER A 286 9.55 38.00 19.25
N SER A 287 9.62 36.69 19.56
CA SER A 287 9.87 36.22 20.94
C SER A 287 11.11 35.34 21.12
N SER A 288 12.14 35.44 20.27
CA SER A 288 13.34 34.59 20.41
C SER A 288 14.67 35.33 20.17
N SER A 289 14.80 36.57 20.64
CA SER A 289 16.08 37.27 20.65
C SER A 289 16.23 38.21 21.84
N SER A 290 16.36 37.66 23.05
CA SER A 290 16.97 38.37 24.19
C SER A 290 17.29 37.41 25.35
N SER A 291 18.43 36.72 25.30
CA SER A 291 19.19 36.34 26.52
C SER A 291 20.46 35.57 26.19
N SER A 292 21.55 36.29 25.92
CA SER A 292 22.91 35.82 26.19
C SER A 292 23.90 36.97 25.93
N ALA A 293 24.12 37.79 26.96
CA ALA A 293 25.37 38.51 27.14
C ALA A 293 26.01 37.92 28.41
N ASP A 294 27.14 37.26 28.18
CA ASP A 294 28.01 36.63 29.15
C ASP A 294 29.13 37.61 29.56
N SER A 295 29.79 37.27 30.67
CA SER A 295 31.08 37.77 31.17
C SER A 295 31.00 39.01 32.08
N SER A 296 31.79 39.13 33.15
CA SER A 296 32.66 38.24 33.93
C SER A 296 33.28 39.17 35.00
N SER A 297 33.32 38.74 36.26
CA SER A 297 34.34 39.03 37.29
C SER A 297 34.80 40.49 37.53
N SER A 298 34.56 41.00 38.73
CA SER A 298 35.66 41.48 39.61
C SER A 298 35.16 41.60 41.05
N ASP A 299 35.80 40.85 41.94
CA ASP A 299 35.67 40.82 43.40
C ASP A 299 36.82 41.66 43.98
N SER A 300 36.51 42.66 44.81
CA SER A 300 37.36 43.51 45.69
C SER A 300 36.47 44.68 46.13
N ASP A 301 36.34 45.17 47.36
CA ASP A 301 36.96 44.94 48.65
C ASP A 301 36.21 45.88 49.64
N GLU A 302 36.38 45.64 50.94
CA GLU A 302 36.27 46.63 52.03
C GLU A 302 34.99 46.76 52.90
N SER A 303 35.25 46.42 54.16
CA SER A 303 34.60 46.55 55.47
C SER A 303 33.68 47.76 55.76
N ASP A 304 32.66 47.51 56.60
CA ASP A 304 32.58 47.97 58.01
C ASP A 304 31.66 47.02 58.81
#